data_AF-A0A7Y4VDB1-F1
#
_entry.id   AF-A0A7Y4VDB1-F1
#
_cell.length_a   1.000
_cell.length_b   1.000
_cell.length_c   1.000
_cell.angle_alpha   90.00
_cell.angle_beta   90.00
_cell.angle_gamma   90.00
#
_symmetry.space_group_name_H-M   'P 1'
#
loop_
_entity.id
_entity.type
_entity.pdbx_description
1 polymer ?
#
loop_
_entity_poly.entity_id
_entity_poly.type
_entity_poly.pdbx_seq_one_letter_code
_entity_poly.pdbx_strand_id
1 'polypeptide(L)'
;MSESWSTLTTVEVLEEFTPQEAATLNNIQGATNTLANIITRVTDQVRDVYTSGGRPLEGVGIPDGVKSRAISIVRWRLLTSFPQMKHMQTEERKSAYDSAQDWLTKIANRDIIGSGSAVLVSTPERRASRERTDGLM
;
A
#
# COMPACT_ATOMS: atom_id res chain seq x y z
N MET A 1 -8.33 22.16 3.80
CA MET A 1 -6.87 22.33 3.86
C MET A 1 -6.34 21.70 2.58
N SER A 2 -5.66 22.47 1.74
CA SER A 2 -5.02 21.94 0.53
C SER A 2 -3.90 21.00 0.94
N GLU A 3 -3.85 19.81 0.35
CA GLU A 3 -2.78 18.84 0.60
C GLU A 3 -1.56 19.25 -0.26
N SER A 4 -0.36 19.21 0.30
CA SER A 4 0.86 19.49 -0.48
C SER A 4 1.21 18.30 -1.37
N TRP A 5 1.59 18.58 -2.63
CA TRP A 5 1.98 17.58 -3.61
C TRP A 5 3.45 17.77 -3.99
N SER A 6 4.21 16.66 -3.99
CA SER A 6 5.62 16.67 -4.37
C SER A 6 5.98 15.50 -5.28
N THR A 7 7.02 15.72 -6.08
CA THR A 7 7.62 14.66 -6.90
C THR A 7 8.42 13.72 -6.00
N LEU A 8 8.20 12.42 -6.17
CA LEU A 8 9.05 11.40 -5.58
C LEU A 8 10.33 11.26 -6.41
N THR A 9 11.49 11.38 -5.78
CA THR A 9 12.78 11.33 -6.47
C THR A 9 13.54 10.04 -6.19
N THR A 10 14.52 9.73 -7.04
CA THR A 10 15.43 8.59 -6.82
C THR A 10 16.23 8.75 -5.54
N VAL A 11 16.66 9.98 -5.22
CA VAL A 11 17.43 10.30 -4.00
C VAL A 11 16.65 9.94 -2.75
N GLU A 12 15.40 10.40 -2.65
CA GLU A 12 14.53 10.13 -1.50
C GLU A 12 14.27 8.63 -1.29
N VAL A 13 14.21 7.85 -2.38
CA VAL A 13 14.09 6.39 -2.28
C VAL A 13 15.40 5.75 -1.84
N LEU A 14 16.55 6.25 -2.31
CA LEU A 14 17.86 5.73 -1.94
C LEU A 14 18.24 6.04 -0.49
N GLU A 15 17.71 7.11 0.09
CA GLU A 15 17.89 7.45 1.52
C GLU A 15 17.26 6.41 2.47
N GLU A 16 16.30 5.61 2.00
CA GLU A 16 15.71 4.49 2.75
C GLU A 16 16.56 3.21 2.75
N PHE A 17 17.69 3.23 2.06
CA PHE A 17 18.67 2.16 2.06
C PHE A 17 19.89 2.58 2.89
N THR A 18 20.53 1.61 3.53
CA THR A 18 21.83 1.88 4.15
C THR A 18 22.85 2.27 3.06
N PRO A 19 23.94 2.98 3.40
CA PRO A 19 24.97 3.36 2.42
C PRO A 19 25.55 2.16 1.66
N GLN A 20 25.70 1.02 2.35
CA GLN A 20 26.19 -0.22 1.75
C GLN A 20 25.20 -0.78 0.71
N GLU A 21 23.91 -0.77 1.03
CA GLU A 21 22.84 -1.22 0.15
C GLU A 21 22.68 -0.31 -1.08
N ALA A 22 22.77 1.00 -0.88
CA ALA A 22 22.76 1.97 -1.96
C ALA A 22 23.96 1.78 -2.90
N ALA A 23 25.15 1.48 -2.35
CA ALA A 23 26.31 1.12 -3.16
C ALA A 23 26.08 -0.16 -3.97
N THR A 24 25.48 -1.19 -3.37
CA THR A 24 25.09 -2.42 -4.10
C THR A 24 24.13 -2.11 -5.25
N LEU A 25 23.09 -1.30 -5.02
CA LEU A 25 22.14 -0.88 -6.05
C LEU A 25 22.84 -0.14 -7.21
N ASN A 26 23.74 0.78 -6.90
CA ASN A 26 24.48 1.55 -7.92
C ASN A 26 25.39 0.68 -8.79
N ASN A 27 25.86 -0.46 -8.27
CA ASN A 27 26.67 -1.41 -9.02
C ASN A 27 25.85 -2.35 -9.93
N ILE A 28 24.53 -2.40 -9.75
CA ILE A 28 23.65 -3.22 -10.59
C ILE A 28 23.34 -2.47 -11.88
N GLN A 29 23.76 -3.04 -13.01
CA GLN A 29 23.48 -2.46 -14.32
C GLN A 29 21.96 -2.32 -14.53
N GLY A 30 21.53 -1.10 -14.88
CA GLY A 30 20.11 -0.81 -15.13
C GLY A 30 19.26 -0.59 -13.88
N ALA A 31 19.82 -0.67 -12.67
CA ALA A 31 19.07 -0.41 -11.43
C ALA A 31 18.50 1.00 -11.37
N THR A 32 19.27 2.02 -11.72
CA THR A 32 18.80 3.42 -11.71
C THR A 32 17.66 3.66 -12.69
N ASN A 33 17.74 3.11 -13.90
CA ASN A 33 16.66 3.22 -14.90
C ASN A 33 15.41 2.46 -14.44
N THR A 34 15.60 1.28 -13.85
CA THR A 34 14.51 0.48 -13.28
C THR A 34 13.84 1.22 -12.13
N LEU A 35 14.62 1.84 -11.24
CA LEU A 35 14.11 2.67 -10.15
C LEU A 35 13.29 3.84 -10.67
N ALA A 36 13.79 4.60 -11.65
CA ALA A 36 13.06 5.71 -12.27
C ALA A 36 11.72 5.24 -12.86
N ASN A 37 11.71 4.11 -13.58
CA ASN A 37 10.49 3.53 -14.13
C ASN A 37 9.50 3.08 -13.06
N ILE A 38 9.99 2.51 -11.95
CA ILE A 38 9.14 2.10 -10.81
C ILE A 38 8.54 3.34 -10.13
N ILE A 39 9.31 4.42 -9.93
CA ILE A 39 8.82 5.68 -9.36
C ILE A 39 7.67 6.24 -10.19
N THR A 40 7.82 6.28 -11.52
CA THR A 40 6.74 6.75 -12.42
C THR A 40 5.49 5.90 -12.25
N ARG A 41 5.62 4.57 -12.31
CA ARG A 41 4.47 3.65 -12.16
C ARG A 41 3.78 3.75 -10.79
N VAL A 42 4.54 3.94 -9.72
CA VAL A 42 3.97 4.10 -8.37
C VAL A 42 3.28 5.45 -8.24
N THR A 43 3.87 6.51 -8.82
CA THR A 43 3.23 7.84 -8.86
C THR A 43 1.89 7.77 -9.59
N ASP A 44 1.85 7.13 -10.76
CA ASP A 44 0.62 6.92 -11.52
C ASP A 44 -0.41 6.10 -10.72
N GLN A 45 0.04 5.02 -10.05
CA GLN A 45 -0.83 4.22 -9.19
C GLN A 45 -1.46 5.03 -8.05
N VAL A 46 -0.68 5.87 -7.36
CA VAL A 46 -1.20 6.71 -6.27
C VAL A 46 -2.22 7.71 -6.82
N ARG A 47 -1.94 8.32 -7.97
CA ARG A 47 -2.85 9.27 -8.61
C ARG A 47 -4.17 8.60 -9.01
N ASP A 48 -4.10 7.40 -9.59
CA ASP A 48 -5.28 6.63 -10.00
C ASP A 48 -6.14 6.18 -8.81
N VAL A 49 -5.52 5.87 -7.68
CA VAL A 49 -6.22 5.59 -6.42
C VAL A 49 -6.95 6.82 -5.89
N TYR A 50 -6.35 8.02 -6.00
CA TYR A 50 -6.99 9.26 -5.58
C TYR A 50 -8.20 9.60 -6.46
N THR A 51 -8.06 9.51 -7.78
CA THR A 51 -9.18 9.74 -8.72
C THR A 51 -10.30 8.74 -8.50
N SER A 52 -9.98 7.45 -8.35
CA SER A 52 -10.95 6.37 -8.07
C SER A 52 -11.66 6.59 -6.72
N GLY A 53 -10.93 7.05 -5.71
CA GLY A 53 -11.47 7.46 -4.41
C GLY A 53 -12.34 8.72 -4.45
N GLY A 54 -12.46 9.40 -5.61
CA GLY A 54 -13.22 10.64 -5.76
C GLY A 54 -12.53 11.88 -5.19
N ARG A 55 -11.21 11.83 -5.03
CA ARG A 55 -10.39 12.97 -4.58
C ARG A 55 -9.79 13.67 -5.81
N PRO A 56 -9.86 15.01 -5.89
CA PRO A 56 -9.22 15.75 -6.97
C PRO A 56 -7.69 15.64 -6.89
N LEU A 57 -7.03 15.70 -8.04
CA LEU A 57 -5.58 15.83 -8.12
C LEU A 57 -5.23 17.33 -8.07
N GLU A 58 -4.65 17.79 -6.96
CA GLU A 58 -4.37 19.22 -6.74
C GLU A 58 -2.95 19.63 -7.18
N GLY A 59 -2.12 18.70 -7.66
CA GLY A 59 -0.75 18.98 -8.07
C GLY A 59 -0.06 17.89 -8.89
N VAL A 60 1.25 18.09 -9.11
CA VAL A 60 2.14 17.14 -9.80
C VAL A 60 2.80 16.21 -8.78
N GLY A 61 2.94 14.93 -9.14
CA GLY A 61 3.54 13.93 -8.26
C GLY A 61 2.51 13.25 -7.36
N ILE A 62 2.88 13.07 -6.09
CA ILE A 62 2.07 12.41 -5.06
C ILE A 62 1.86 13.35 -3.85
N PRO A 63 0.81 13.15 -3.06
CA PRO A 63 0.60 13.93 -1.86
C PRO A 63 1.63 13.57 -0.77
N ASP A 64 2.11 14.58 -0.04
CA ASP A 64 3.18 14.42 0.94
C ASP A 64 2.81 13.44 2.06
N GLY A 65 1.54 13.39 2.45
CA GLY A 65 1.03 12.44 3.45
C GLY A 65 1.14 10.96 3.05
N VAL A 66 1.32 10.69 1.75
CA VAL A 66 1.41 9.35 1.16
C VAL A 66 2.85 8.99 0.78
N LYS A 67 3.77 9.95 0.83
CA LYS A 67 5.13 9.80 0.30
C LYS A 67 5.89 8.62 0.91
N SER A 68 5.85 8.44 2.23
CA SER A 68 6.49 7.30 2.91
C SER A 68 5.94 5.93 2.48
N ARG A 69 4.62 5.85 2.22
CA ARG A 69 3.96 4.64 1.71
C ARG A 69 4.36 4.37 0.27
N ALA A 70 4.38 5.40 -0.58
CA ALA A 70 4.86 5.30 -1.95
C ALA A 70 6.32 4.82 -2.00
N ILE A 71 7.19 5.36 -1.14
CA ILE A 71 8.58 4.92 -1.04
C ILE A 71 8.68 3.44 -0.64
N SER A 72 7.88 2.98 0.32
CA SER A 72 7.84 1.56 0.71
C SER A 72 7.44 0.66 -0.48
N ILE A 73 6.51 1.13 -1.32
CA ILE A 73 6.10 0.42 -2.54
C ILE A 73 7.24 0.36 -3.56
N VAL A 74 7.88 1.50 -3.83
CA VAL A 74 9.01 1.59 -4.76
C VAL A 74 10.16 0.69 -4.30
N ARG A 75 10.53 0.76 -3.01
CA ARG A 75 11.61 -0.03 -2.41
C ARG A 75 11.39 -1.53 -2.61
N TRP A 76 10.21 -2.04 -2.27
CA TRP A 76 9.92 -3.47 -2.42
C TRP A 76 9.90 -3.91 -3.88
N ARG A 77 9.29 -3.12 -4.77
CA ARG A 77 9.30 -3.40 -6.22
C ARG A 77 10.70 -3.40 -6.80
N LEU A 78 11.56 -2.50 -6.34
CA LEU A 78 12.97 -2.46 -6.76
C LEU A 78 13.70 -3.73 -6.32
N LEU A 79 13.62 -4.06 -5.03
CA LEU A 79 14.27 -5.25 -4.46
C LEU A 79 13.85 -6.55 -5.13
N THR A 80 12.58 -6.66 -5.52
CA THR A 80 12.02 -7.85 -6.18
C THR A 80 12.31 -7.90 -7.68
N SER A 81 12.68 -6.78 -8.30
CA SER A 81 13.06 -6.73 -9.73
C SER A 81 14.44 -7.34 -10.01
N PHE A 82 15.29 -7.48 -8.98
CA PHE A 82 16.65 -8.01 -9.13
C PHE A 82 16.88 -9.23 -8.22
N PRO A 83 17.02 -10.43 -8.79
CA PRO A 83 17.20 -11.66 -8.01
C PRO A 83 18.40 -11.63 -7.05
N GLN A 84 19.50 -10.95 -7.41
CA GLN A 84 20.67 -10.83 -6.52
C GLN A 84 20.39 -10.08 -5.21
N MET A 85 19.31 -9.30 -5.13
CA MET A 85 18.94 -8.54 -3.93
C MET A 85 18.03 -9.32 -2.96
N LYS A 86 17.87 -10.63 -3.16
CA LYS A 86 17.03 -11.47 -2.28
C LYS A 86 17.40 -11.36 -0.80
N HIS A 87 18.68 -11.19 -0.48
CA HIS A 87 19.16 -11.01 0.88
C HIS A 87 18.69 -9.69 1.55
N MET A 88 18.27 -8.71 0.75
CA MET A 88 17.74 -7.41 1.21
C MET A 88 16.20 -7.41 1.31
N GLN A 89 15.54 -8.49 0.86
CA GLN A 89 14.09 -8.67 0.91
C GLN A 89 13.68 -9.20 2.28
N THR A 90 13.70 -8.32 3.29
CA THR A 90 13.33 -8.69 4.67
C THR A 90 11.81 -8.69 4.87
N GLU A 91 11.33 -9.42 5.87
CA GLU A 91 9.91 -9.45 6.24
C GLU A 91 9.41 -8.07 6.69
N GLU A 92 10.23 -7.26 7.33
CA GLU A 92 9.87 -5.89 7.73
C GLU A 92 9.60 -5.00 6.51
N ARG A 93 10.45 -5.11 5.48
CA ARG A 93 10.27 -4.36 4.22
C ARG A 93 9.04 -4.82 3.46
N LYS A 94 8.77 -6.12 3.46
CA LYS A 94 7.55 -6.70 2.88
C LYS A 94 6.30 -6.25 3.63
N SER A 95 6.31 -6.29 4.96
CA SER A 95 5.19 -5.82 5.79
C SER A 95 4.90 -4.34 5.57
N ALA A 96 5.93 -3.50 5.40
CA ALA A 96 5.74 -2.09 5.05
C ALA A 96 5.11 -1.91 3.66
N TYR A 97 5.51 -2.73 2.68
CA TYR A 97 4.88 -2.78 1.36
C TYR A 97 3.40 -3.20 1.44
N ASP A 98 3.10 -4.29 2.14
CA ASP A 98 1.74 -4.82 2.28
C ASP A 98 0.82 -3.80 2.97
N SER A 99 1.32 -3.15 4.03
CA SER A 99 0.61 -2.06 4.73
C SER A 99 0.35 -0.85 3.82
N ALA A 100 1.28 -0.53 2.93
CA ALA A 100 1.11 0.56 1.96
C ALA A 100 0.08 0.20 0.88
N GLN A 101 0.05 -1.05 0.40
CA GLN A 101 -0.96 -1.53 -0.55
C GLN A 101 -2.37 -1.53 0.07
N ASP A 102 -2.52 -2.08 1.28
CA ASP A 102 -3.80 -2.09 2.00
C ASP A 102 -4.35 -0.66 2.18
N TRP A 103 -3.48 0.29 2.51
CA TRP A 103 -3.88 1.69 2.63
C TRP A 103 -4.34 2.28 1.29
N LEU A 104 -3.65 1.99 0.17
CA LEU A 104 -4.08 2.42 -1.16
C LEU A 104 -5.46 1.85 -1.52
N THR A 105 -5.71 0.56 -1.21
CA THR A 105 -7.01 -0.06 -1.41
C THR A 105 -8.10 0.65 -0.61
N LYS A 106 -7.83 1.00 0.66
CA LYS A 106 -8.78 1.74 1.50
C LYS A 106 -9.08 3.14 0.96
N ILE A 107 -8.11 3.84 0.36
CA ILE A 107 -8.40 5.12 -0.32
C ILE A 107 -9.29 4.91 -1.53
N ALA A 108 -8.95 3.95 -2.38
CA ALA A 108 -9.72 3.68 -3.60
C ALA A 108 -11.18 3.36 -3.28
N ASN A 109 -11.42 2.60 -2.19
CA ASN A 109 -12.75 2.23 -1.73
C ASN A 109 -13.47 3.32 -0.90
N ARG A 110 -12.82 4.45 -0.62
CA ARG A 110 -13.30 5.53 0.29
C ARG A 110 -13.43 5.13 1.76
N ASP A 111 -12.86 4.00 2.17
CA ASP A 111 -12.94 3.48 3.54
C ASP A 111 -12.19 4.34 4.57
N ILE A 112 -11.32 5.26 4.14
CA ILE A 112 -10.54 6.14 5.04
C ILE A 112 -11.35 7.37 5.51
N ILE A 113 -12.51 7.68 4.92
CA ILE A 113 -13.35 8.82 5.33
C ILE A 113 -14.62 8.31 6.01
N GLY A 114 -14.54 8.10 7.33
CA GLY A 114 -15.70 8.08 8.22
C GLY A 114 -16.77 7.02 7.94
N SER A 115 -16.51 5.77 8.33
CA SER A 115 -17.59 4.87 8.76
C SER A 115 -18.06 5.28 10.17
N GLY A 116 -18.80 6.39 10.24
CA GLY A 116 -19.90 6.47 11.19
C GLY A 116 -21.08 5.72 10.59
N SER A 117 -21.53 4.64 11.24
CA SER A 117 -22.50 3.63 10.79
C SER A 117 -21.96 2.66 9.72
N ALA A 118 -21.96 1.34 9.89
CA ALA A 118 -22.84 0.51 10.69
C ALA A 118 -22.03 -0.50 11.54
N VAL A 119 -22.26 -0.46 12.85
CA VAL A 119 -22.08 -1.63 13.69
C VAL A 119 -23.00 -2.71 13.12
N LEU A 120 -22.42 -3.79 12.61
CA LEU A 120 -23.13 -5.03 12.33
C LEU A 120 -23.72 -5.52 13.64
N VAL A 121 -24.98 -5.16 13.91
CA VAL A 121 -25.84 -5.90 14.85
C VAL A 121 -26.19 -7.20 14.15
N SER A 122 -25.23 -8.13 14.15
CA SER A 122 -25.52 -9.54 13.99
C SER A 122 -26.13 -9.98 15.32
N THR A 123 -27.44 -9.80 15.48
CA THR A 123 -28.19 -10.45 16.56
C THR A 123 -28.03 -11.96 16.39
N PRO A 124 -27.36 -12.68 17.30
CA PRO A 124 -27.45 -14.12 17.34
C PRO A 124 -28.63 -14.43 18.25
N GLU A 125 -29.84 -14.55 17.69
CA GLU A 125 -30.92 -15.16 18.46
C GLU A 125 -30.62 -16.65 18.64
N ARG A 126 -30.03 -16.94 19.80
CA ARG A 126 -30.02 -18.24 20.45
C ARG A 126 -31.45 -18.79 20.51
N ARG A 127 -31.65 -20.04 20.09
CA ARG A 127 -31.82 -21.17 21.03
C ARG A 127 -32.12 -22.45 20.29
N ALA A 128 -31.22 -23.41 20.46
CA ALA A 128 -31.59 -24.81 20.53
C ALA A 128 -32.65 -24.99 21.65
N SER A 129 -33.71 -25.76 21.37
CA SER A 129 -34.04 -26.96 22.16
C SER A 129 -35.35 -27.63 21.71
N ARG A 130 -35.23 -28.96 21.57
CA ARG A 130 -36.21 -30.03 21.88
C ARG A 130 -37.28 -30.42 20.86
N GLU A 131 -36.96 -31.54 20.20
CA GLU A 131 -37.75 -32.78 20.14
C GLU A 131 -39.09 -32.79 20.90
N ARG A 132 -40.16 -33.23 20.21
CA ARG A 132 -40.83 -34.49 20.53
C ARG A 132 -41.76 -34.93 19.40
N THR A 133 -41.48 -36.11 18.90
CA THR A 133 -42.37 -37.01 18.17
C THR A 133 -43.61 -37.30 19.01
N ASP A 134 -44.78 -36.96 18.49
CA ASP A 134 -46.06 -37.46 18.99
C ASP A 134 -46.67 -38.33 17.90
N GLY A 135 -46.67 -39.63 18.15
CA GLY A 135 -47.13 -40.68 17.26
C GLY A 135 -47.51 -41.87 18.13
N LEU A 136 -48.71 -41.82 18.71
CA LEU A 136 -49.40 -42.97 19.30
C LEU A 136 -50.87 -42.59 19.55
N MET A 137 -51.71 -42.84 18.54
CA MET A 137 -52.98 -43.58 18.63
C MET A 137 -53.41 -44.01 17.23
#